data_AF-A0AAX2SFX4-F1
#
_entry.id   AF-A0AAX2SFX4-F1
#
_cell.length_a   1.000
_cell.length_b   1.000
_cell.length_c   1.000
_cell.angle_alpha   90.00
_cell.angle_beta   90.00
_cell.angle_gamma   90.00
#
_symmetry.space_group_name_H-M   'P 1'
#
loop_
_entity.id
_entity.type
_entity.pdbx_description
1 polymer ?
#
loop_
_entity_poly.entity_id
_entity_poly.type
_entity_poly.pdbx_seq_one_letter_code
_entity_poly.pdbx_strand_id
1 'polypeptide(L)'
;MSTAVLPVPGAGSRGTARRGLTTAADRTDGTVHGTALDRALSGALIVLSALPYAAVPLGSNTNLPLSSVVCVALILRCTRHMPVMWTALLVGAVPFLASFVRMFLTPQPLLVSGSFTWLVYTLPVAGAAAATLFLGSRAIAWLSWTILLSAAYTLVQKYVFFDLFDTIPLESLYSLPGYANVSEFSETFIMYVRRPFGLFPETSFMVGTLSLMAMALVVVVRHHGRRMTPRDVVAMTLVLWAVAISGSGAAVVVLGVVLIAAIAPYAVRRAWAAVLLVPLGLAGAVYVGLDVLRDRRESFNWSWADRGSSIIASVRYLFSDPTAFLWGVGRGRSNELFLTGRMPLGDLQHYNPLPDIYSVIGRVVLESGMLFGLALIIFLAVLCLRSGGRNPLWLGACTLVVWFVVAGGTTSYDSAFWVWGVAGVCLGLELSRDRVPEESGSPVATGRPAPLTAHQPTR
;
A
#
# COMPACT_ATOMS: atom_id res chain seq x y z
N MET A 1 81.81 10.94 35.66
CA MET A 1 80.58 11.75 35.54
C MET A 1 79.68 11.04 34.53
N SER A 2 79.04 9.95 34.93
CA SER A 2 77.71 9.85 35.54
C SER A 2 76.58 10.06 34.53
N THR A 3 76.21 8.96 33.88
CA THR A 3 74.89 8.71 33.29
C THR A 3 73.86 8.66 34.41
N ALA A 4 72.85 9.54 34.38
CA ALA A 4 71.73 9.49 35.31
C ALA A 4 70.39 9.49 34.55
N VAL A 5 69.75 8.34 34.67
CA VAL A 5 68.34 8.01 34.44
C VAL A 5 67.45 8.90 35.31
N LEU A 6 66.31 9.36 34.76
CA LEU A 6 65.19 9.97 35.50
C LEU A 6 63.85 9.54 34.87
N PRO A 7 62.74 9.46 35.63
CA PRO A 7 62.15 8.17 35.98
C PRO A 7 60.68 8.03 35.59
N VAL A 8 60.20 6.78 35.60
CA VAL A 8 58.79 6.42 35.68
C VAL A 8 58.32 6.52 37.14
N PRO A 9 57.20 7.20 37.43
CA PRO A 9 56.37 6.92 38.60
C PRO A 9 55.14 6.11 38.17
N GLY A 10 55.01 4.91 38.71
CA GLY A 10 53.83 4.09 38.58
C GLY A 10 52.74 4.42 39.61
N ALA A 11 51.57 3.87 39.32
CA ALA A 11 50.55 3.39 40.26
C ALA A 11 49.75 4.41 41.11
N GLY A 12 48.53 4.66 40.62
CA GLY A 12 47.35 4.22 41.37
C GLY A 12 46.50 5.30 42.04
N SER A 13 45.44 5.75 41.37
CA SER A 13 44.17 5.97 42.05
C SER A 13 43.00 5.54 41.16
N ARG A 14 42.06 4.85 41.79
CA ARG A 14 40.91 4.18 41.22
C ARG A 14 39.92 5.21 40.69
N GLY A 15 39.58 5.13 39.40
CA GLY A 15 38.44 5.79 38.79
C GLY A 15 37.67 4.80 37.92
N THR A 16 36.84 3.97 38.54
CA THR A 16 35.82 3.18 37.85
C THR A 16 34.79 4.11 37.20
N ALA A 17 34.83 4.26 35.87
CA ALA A 17 33.70 4.76 35.11
C ALA A 17 33.71 4.24 33.66
N ARG A 18 33.09 3.07 33.52
CA ARG A 18 32.20 2.69 32.41
C ARG A 18 32.73 2.81 30.97
N ARG A 19 33.03 1.63 30.39
CA ARG A 19 32.85 1.32 28.96
C ARG A 19 31.60 2.01 28.41
N GLY A 20 31.80 3.07 27.63
CA GLY A 20 30.83 3.55 26.65
C GLY A 20 31.12 2.88 25.31
N LEU A 21 30.73 1.62 25.16
CA LEU A 21 30.42 1.09 23.83
C LEU A 21 29.17 1.86 23.36
N THR A 22 29.38 3.02 22.74
CA THR A 22 28.36 3.66 21.93
C THR A 22 28.22 2.81 20.67
N THR A 23 27.28 1.88 20.73
CA THR A 23 26.77 1.21 19.54
C THR A 23 26.35 2.29 18.56
N ALA A 24 26.74 2.13 17.29
CA ALA A 24 26.35 2.99 16.17
C ALA A 24 24.83 2.97 15.86
N ALA A 25 24.01 2.55 16.82
CA ALA A 25 22.54 2.50 16.76
C ALA A 25 21.87 3.76 17.32
N ASP A 26 22.63 4.68 17.92
CA ASP A 26 22.09 5.87 18.61
C ASP A 26 22.43 7.20 17.91
N ARG A 27 22.74 7.17 16.60
CA ARG A 27 22.54 8.35 15.77
C ARG A 27 21.04 8.56 15.65
N THR A 28 20.54 9.31 16.62
CA THR A 28 19.21 9.87 16.72
C THR A 28 18.76 10.44 15.38
N ASP A 29 17.91 9.67 14.68
CA ASP A 29 17.01 10.21 13.66
C ASP A 29 16.26 11.38 14.31
N GLY A 30 16.64 12.61 13.93
CA GLY A 30 16.06 13.83 14.45
C GLY A 30 14.55 13.84 14.25
N THR A 31 13.83 13.99 15.36
CA THR A 31 12.37 14.16 15.47
C THR A 31 11.49 12.91 15.26
N VAL A 32 11.52 11.98 16.21
CA VAL A 32 10.46 10.95 16.31
C VAL A 32 9.14 11.64 16.70
N HIS A 33 8.15 11.62 15.80
CA HIS A 33 6.83 12.16 16.10
C HIS A 33 6.05 11.23 17.05
N GLY A 34 5.39 11.81 18.06
CA GLY A 34 4.44 11.10 18.92
C GLY A 34 5.03 10.33 20.11
N THR A 35 4.13 9.87 20.97
CA THR A 35 4.40 9.12 22.20
C THR A 35 4.75 7.66 21.90
N ALA A 36 5.12 6.89 22.94
CA ALA A 36 5.30 5.43 22.79
C ALA A 36 4.01 4.72 22.34
N LEU A 37 2.85 5.20 22.82
CA LEU A 37 1.54 4.69 22.42
C LEU A 37 1.27 4.92 20.93
N ASP A 38 1.60 6.11 20.41
CA ASP A 38 1.44 6.44 18.98
C ASP A 38 2.21 5.46 18.09
N ARG A 39 3.45 5.14 18.48
CA ARG A 39 4.29 4.18 17.77
C ARG A 39 3.76 2.76 17.86
N ALA A 40 3.26 2.36 19.04
CA ALA A 40 2.65 1.04 19.23
C ALA A 40 1.40 0.87 18.37
N LEU A 41 0.51 1.87 18.37
CA LEU A 41 -0.71 1.89 17.53
C LEU A 41 -0.35 1.89 16.04
N SER A 42 0.68 2.63 15.64
CA SER A 42 1.13 2.65 14.24
C SER A 42 1.69 1.30 13.78
N GLY A 43 2.46 0.63 14.64
CA GLY A 43 2.93 -0.74 14.39
C GLY A 43 1.77 -1.74 14.31
N ALA A 44 0.84 -1.65 15.26
CA ALA A 44 -0.38 -2.46 15.26
C ALA A 44 -1.22 -2.25 14.00
N LEU A 45 -1.33 -1.01 13.51
CA LEU A 45 -2.03 -0.70 12.27
C LEU A 45 -1.39 -1.43 11.08
N ILE A 46 -0.07 -1.37 10.95
CA ILE A 46 0.65 -2.05 9.86
C ILE A 46 0.42 -3.56 9.93
N VAL A 47 0.46 -4.17 11.12
CA VAL A 47 0.17 -5.61 11.26
C VAL A 47 -1.28 -5.94 10.89
N LEU A 48 -2.25 -5.21 11.45
CA LEU A 48 -3.68 -5.41 11.18
C LEU A 48 -4.04 -5.14 9.71
N SER A 49 -3.28 -4.32 8.99
CA SER A 49 -3.50 -4.06 7.57
C SER A 49 -3.33 -5.30 6.67
N ALA A 50 -2.64 -6.33 7.18
CA ALA A 50 -2.47 -7.61 6.50
C ALA A 50 -3.40 -8.72 7.04
N LEU A 51 -4.35 -8.35 7.91
CA LEU A 51 -5.31 -9.26 8.55
C LEU A 51 -6.75 -8.79 8.26
N PRO A 52 -7.27 -8.96 7.03
CA PRO A 52 -8.62 -8.50 6.68
C PRO A 52 -9.73 -9.17 7.51
N TYR A 53 -9.46 -10.37 8.03
CA TYR A 53 -10.37 -11.11 8.91
C TYR A 53 -10.27 -10.69 10.39
N ALA A 54 -9.32 -9.83 10.76
CA ALA A 54 -9.32 -9.18 12.06
C ALA A 54 -10.36 -8.04 12.02
N ALA A 55 -11.64 -8.41 12.09
CA ALA A 55 -12.77 -7.51 11.93
C ALA A 55 -13.94 -7.88 12.84
N VAL A 56 -14.80 -6.91 13.12
CA VAL A 56 -16.07 -7.13 13.83
C VAL A 56 -17.19 -7.23 12.78
N PRO A 57 -17.97 -8.33 12.75
CA PRO A 57 -19.16 -8.43 11.93
C PRO A 57 -20.15 -7.29 12.22
N LEU A 58 -20.61 -6.59 11.18
CA LEU A 58 -21.66 -5.57 11.29
C LEU A 58 -22.78 -5.92 10.32
N GLY A 59 -23.80 -6.63 10.81
CA GLY A 59 -24.90 -7.10 9.96
C GLY A 59 -24.55 -8.33 9.13
N SER A 60 -25.30 -8.55 8.05
CA SER A 60 -25.23 -9.81 7.28
C SER A 60 -24.20 -9.80 6.13
N ASN A 61 -23.69 -8.64 5.73
CA ASN A 61 -22.85 -8.51 4.53
C ASN A 61 -21.70 -7.51 4.69
N THR A 62 -21.39 -7.08 5.91
CA THR A 62 -20.43 -6.00 6.17
C THR A 62 -19.56 -6.32 7.39
N ASN A 63 -18.31 -5.90 7.31
CA ASN A 63 -17.33 -6.00 8.39
C ASN A 63 -16.77 -4.62 8.75
N LEU A 64 -16.47 -4.42 10.04
CA LEU A 64 -15.64 -3.33 10.56
C LEU A 64 -14.21 -3.84 10.80
N PRO A 65 -13.24 -3.55 9.91
CA PRO A 65 -11.87 -3.96 10.12
C PRO A 65 -11.28 -3.31 11.37
N LEU A 66 -10.60 -4.08 12.23
CA LEU A 66 -9.95 -3.55 13.42
C LEU A 66 -8.87 -2.51 13.08
N SER A 67 -8.27 -2.60 11.89
CA SER A 67 -7.38 -1.57 11.34
C SER A 67 -8.05 -0.19 11.28
N SER A 68 -9.35 -0.14 10.98
CA SER A 68 -10.11 1.12 10.91
C SER A 68 -10.29 1.75 12.30
N VAL A 69 -10.50 0.94 13.34
CA VAL A 69 -10.57 1.41 14.73
C VAL A 69 -9.24 2.03 15.14
N VAL A 70 -8.13 1.38 14.80
CA VAL A 70 -6.78 1.90 15.06
C VAL A 70 -6.52 3.18 14.24
N CYS A 71 -7.00 3.27 12.99
CA CYS A 71 -6.94 4.50 12.20
C CYS A 71 -7.60 5.67 12.93
N VAL A 72 -8.83 5.50 13.45
CA VAL A 72 -9.52 6.57 14.21
C VAL A 72 -8.67 7.02 15.39
N ALA A 73 -8.16 6.08 16.19
CA ALA A 73 -7.32 6.40 17.34
C ALA A 73 -6.06 7.20 16.94
N LEU A 74 -5.40 6.83 15.85
CA LEU A 74 -4.23 7.54 15.33
C LEU A 74 -4.55 8.93 14.78
N ILE A 75 -5.66 9.07 14.04
CA ILE A 75 -6.11 10.34 13.46
C ILE A 75 -6.46 11.34 14.57
N LEU A 76 -7.17 10.90 15.60
CA LEU A 76 -7.48 11.75 16.77
C LEU A 76 -6.23 12.21 17.52
N ARG A 77 -5.13 11.45 17.41
CA ARG A 77 -3.83 11.81 18.00
C ARG A 77 -2.98 12.68 17.08
N CYS A 78 -3.43 12.90 15.84
CA CYS A 78 -2.87 13.83 14.86
C CYS A 78 -3.50 15.24 14.93
N THR A 79 -4.04 15.67 16.07
CA THR A 79 -4.68 17.00 16.23
C THR A 79 -3.77 18.17 15.88
N ARG A 80 -2.45 18.01 15.98
CA ARG A 80 -1.45 19.01 15.58
C ARG A 80 -1.05 18.93 14.10
N HIS A 81 -1.53 17.92 13.37
CA HIS A 81 -1.24 17.66 11.97
C HIS A 81 -2.53 17.82 11.15
N MET A 82 -3.00 19.06 11.05
CA MET A 82 -4.24 19.42 10.34
C MET A 82 -4.37 18.81 8.94
N PRO A 83 -3.31 18.71 8.10
CA PRO A 83 -3.43 18.05 6.80
C PRO A 83 -3.91 16.59 6.85
N VAL A 84 -3.55 15.83 7.89
CA VAL A 84 -4.01 14.45 8.08
C VAL A 84 -5.51 14.43 8.39
N MET A 85 -5.96 15.31 9.29
CA MET A 85 -7.37 15.46 9.64
C MET A 85 -8.21 15.94 8.45
N TRP A 86 -7.73 16.95 7.72
CA TRP A 86 -8.40 17.43 6.51
C TRP A 86 -8.50 16.36 5.44
N THR A 87 -7.47 15.53 5.26
CA THR A 87 -7.54 14.42 4.32
C THR A 87 -8.61 13.41 4.73
N ALA A 88 -8.68 13.05 6.02
CA ALA A 88 -9.72 12.15 6.52
C ALA A 88 -11.13 12.73 6.26
N LEU A 89 -11.32 14.01 6.55
CA LEU A 89 -12.58 14.71 6.32
C LEU A 89 -12.94 14.76 4.82
N LEU A 90 -12.00 15.19 3.97
CA LEU A 90 -12.24 15.38 2.54
C LEU A 90 -12.57 14.06 1.85
N VAL A 91 -11.77 13.01 2.08
CA VAL A 91 -12.01 11.69 1.50
C VAL A 91 -13.32 11.10 2.03
N GLY A 92 -13.58 11.26 3.34
CA GLY A 92 -14.81 10.80 3.96
C GLY A 92 -16.07 11.54 3.49
N ALA A 93 -15.95 12.82 3.14
CA ALA A 93 -17.06 13.68 2.73
C ALA A 93 -17.53 13.44 1.29
N VAL A 94 -16.70 12.83 0.43
CA VAL A 94 -17.00 12.57 -1.00
C VAL A 94 -18.42 12.05 -1.26
N PRO A 95 -18.89 10.94 -0.65
CA PRO A 95 -20.22 10.42 -0.91
C PRO A 95 -21.33 11.32 -0.36
N PHE A 96 -21.07 12.08 0.71
CA PHE A 96 -22.04 13.01 1.29
C PHE A 96 -22.22 14.23 0.40
N LEU A 97 -21.14 14.77 -0.17
CA LEU A 97 -21.20 15.86 -1.13
C LEU A 97 -21.92 15.43 -2.41
N ALA A 98 -21.59 14.25 -2.95
CA ALA A 98 -22.27 13.69 -4.11
C ALA A 98 -23.77 13.47 -3.84
N SER A 99 -24.10 12.85 -2.71
CA SER A 99 -25.50 12.58 -2.33
C SER A 99 -26.30 13.85 -2.00
N PHE A 100 -25.67 14.85 -1.39
CA PHE A 100 -26.30 16.14 -1.08
C PHE A 100 -26.75 16.84 -2.35
N VAL A 101 -25.88 16.97 -3.36
CA VAL A 101 -26.24 17.56 -4.65
C VAL A 101 -27.32 16.73 -5.34
N ARG A 102 -27.18 15.40 -5.33
CA ARG A 102 -28.16 14.49 -5.93
C ARG A 102 -29.54 14.60 -5.29
N MET A 103 -29.66 14.86 -3.99
CA MET A 103 -30.95 14.99 -3.30
C MET A 103 -31.84 16.08 -3.90
N PHE A 104 -31.24 17.14 -4.48
CA PHE A 104 -31.96 18.21 -5.17
C PHE A 104 -32.31 17.88 -6.62
N LEU A 105 -31.61 16.93 -7.25
CA LEU A 105 -31.82 16.56 -8.65
C LEU A 105 -32.74 15.35 -8.80
N THR A 106 -32.47 14.30 -8.01
CA THR A 106 -33.24 13.06 -7.96
C THR A 106 -33.44 12.68 -6.49
N PRO A 107 -34.61 13.01 -5.89
CA PRO A 107 -34.86 12.80 -4.48
C PRO A 107 -34.92 11.31 -4.18
N GLN A 108 -33.80 10.76 -3.73
CA GLN A 108 -33.65 9.38 -3.30
C GLN A 108 -33.02 9.37 -1.91
N PRO A 109 -33.48 8.49 -1.00
CA PRO A 109 -32.97 8.47 0.36
C PRO A 109 -31.49 8.09 0.39
N LEU A 110 -30.74 8.73 1.29
CA LEU A 110 -29.34 8.38 1.56
C LEU A 110 -29.27 6.98 2.18
N LEU A 111 -28.43 6.10 1.61
CA LEU A 111 -28.11 4.82 2.23
C LEU A 111 -27.09 5.03 3.36
N VAL A 112 -27.59 5.06 4.59
CA VAL A 112 -26.78 5.31 5.80
C VAL A 112 -25.68 4.25 5.95
N SER A 113 -25.99 2.97 5.71
CA SER A 113 -25.02 1.87 5.78
C SER A 113 -23.88 2.03 4.76
N GLY A 114 -24.20 2.38 3.51
CA GLY A 114 -23.21 2.65 2.46
C GLY A 114 -22.29 3.82 2.80
N SER A 115 -22.85 4.87 3.42
CA SER A 115 -22.11 6.06 3.83
C SER A 115 -21.17 5.78 5.01
N PHE A 116 -21.63 5.00 5.99
CA PHE A 116 -20.81 4.61 7.14
C PHE A 116 -19.66 3.68 6.73
N THR A 117 -19.94 2.68 5.89
CA THR A 117 -18.90 1.76 5.37
C THR A 117 -17.85 2.50 4.55
N TRP A 118 -18.24 3.50 3.75
CA TRP A 118 -17.29 4.37 3.05
C TRP A 118 -16.32 5.07 4.00
N LEU A 119 -16.86 5.71 5.05
CA LEU A 119 -16.03 6.40 6.05
C LEU A 119 -15.00 5.42 6.63
N VAL A 120 -15.47 4.28 7.12
CA VAL A 120 -14.63 3.24 7.71
C VAL A 120 -13.55 2.76 6.74
N TYR A 121 -13.92 2.44 5.50
CA TYR A 121 -13.01 1.84 4.51
C TYR A 121 -11.98 2.81 3.95
N THR A 122 -12.24 4.12 4.02
CA THR A 122 -11.30 5.16 3.54
C THR A 122 -10.44 5.78 4.63
N LEU A 123 -10.73 5.54 5.92
CA LEU A 123 -9.85 5.89 7.04
C LEU A 123 -8.37 5.48 6.86
N PRO A 124 -8.03 4.35 6.20
CA PRO A 124 -6.64 3.99 5.93
C PRO A 124 -5.82 5.06 5.21
N VAL A 125 -6.42 5.97 4.41
CA VAL A 125 -5.67 7.09 3.81
C VAL A 125 -5.02 7.93 4.91
N ALA A 126 -5.82 8.43 5.86
CA ALA A 126 -5.30 9.27 6.93
C ALA A 126 -4.57 8.45 8.02
N GLY A 127 -5.04 7.24 8.32
CA GLY A 127 -4.40 6.34 9.29
C GLY A 127 -2.99 5.92 8.88
N ALA A 128 -2.77 5.56 7.61
CA ALA A 128 -1.43 5.23 7.11
C ALA A 128 -0.52 6.46 7.06
N ALA A 129 -1.06 7.66 6.76
CA ALA A 129 -0.31 8.91 6.86
C ALA A 129 0.17 9.18 8.30
N ALA A 130 -0.73 9.05 9.27
CA ALA A 130 -0.44 9.17 10.69
C ALA A 130 0.62 8.14 11.14
N ALA A 131 0.44 6.87 10.78
CA ALA A 131 1.38 5.80 11.13
C ALA A 131 2.78 6.06 10.57
N THR A 132 2.86 6.54 9.33
CA THR A 132 4.12 6.89 8.68
C THR A 132 4.80 8.08 9.38
N LEU A 133 4.03 9.09 9.79
CA LEU A 133 4.55 10.23 10.56
C LEU A 133 5.12 9.79 11.91
N PHE A 134 4.37 9.01 12.69
CA PHE A 134 4.78 8.60 14.04
C PHE A 134 5.92 7.58 14.05
N LEU A 135 5.97 6.67 13.07
CA LEU A 135 7.05 5.68 12.98
C LEU A 135 8.30 6.24 12.29
N GLY A 136 8.15 7.15 11.34
CA GLY A 136 9.24 7.61 10.48
C GLY A 136 9.97 6.43 9.85
N SER A 137 11.30 6.39 10.00
CA SER A 137 12.14 5.31 9.45
C SER A 137 11.83 3.92 10.04
N ARG A 138 11.20 3.84 11.22
CA ARG A 138 10.80 2.56 11.84
C ARG A 138 9.65 1.89 11.09
N ALA A 139 8.91 2.62 10.24
CA ALA A 139 7.87 2.04 9.39
C ALA A 139 8.44 0.96 8.46
N ILE A 140 9.70 1.10 8.02
CA ILE A 140 10.40 0.09 7.21
C ILE A 140 10.41 -1.26 7.92
N ALA A 141 10.72 -1.26 9.22
CA ALA A 141 10.81 -2.49 9.99
C ALA A 141 9.46 -3.18 10.18
N TRP A 142 8.43 -2.40 10.50
CA TRP A 142 7.07 -2.91 10.63
C TRP A 142 6.54 -3.45 9.30
N LEU A 143 6.67 -2.69 8.21
CA LEU A 143 6.24 -3.12 6.87
C LEU A 143 6.95 -4.41 6.46
N SER A 144 8.28 -4.46 6.57
CA SER A 144 9.04 -5.62 6.13
C SER A 144 8.71 -6.87 6.94
N TRP A 145 8.55 -6.79 8.26
CA TRP A 145 8.15 -7.94 9.08
C TRP A 145 6.73 -8.41 8.75
N THR A 146 5.77 -7.50 8.61
CA THR A 146 4.41 -7.87 8.25
C THR A 146 4.36 -8.52 6.87
N ILE A 147 5.03 -7.93 5.87
CA ILE A 147 5.15 -8.51 4.52
C ILE A 147 5.75 -9.91 4.58
N LEU A 148 6.87 -10.07 5.28
CA LEU A 148 7.56 -11.35 5.41
C LEU A 148 6.64 -12.42 5.98
N LEU A 149 5.93 -12.12 7.08
CA LEU A 149 5.03 -13.07 7.72
C LEU A 149 3.83 -13.41 6.82
N SER A 150 3.20 -12.43 6.20
CA SER A 150 2.04 -12.65 5.32
C SER A 150 2.40 -13.42 4.06
N ALA A 151 3.53 -13.09 3.43
CA ALA A 151 4.00 -13.79 2.24
C ALA A 151 4.50 -15.21 2.59
N ALA A 152 5.22 -15.39 3.70
CA ALA A 152 5.62 -16.72 4.16
C ALA A 152 4.41 -17.62 4.45
N TYR A 153 3.40 -17.10 5.16
CA TYR A 153 2.17 -17.84 5.42
C TYR A 153 1.47 -18.25 4.13
N THR A 154 1.46 -17.38 3.12
CA THR A 154 0.91 -17.68 1.79
C THR A 154 1.63 -18.86 1.12
N LEU A 155 2.96 -18.89 1.17
CA LEU A 155 3.74 -19.99 0.60
C LEU A 155 3.53 -21.30 1.37
N VAL A 156 3.47 -21.22 2.71
CA VAL A 156 3.15 -22.39 3.55
C VAL A 156 1.75 -22.91 3.23
N GLN A 157 0.76 -22.02 3.09
CA GLN A 157 -0.59 -22.41 2.66
C GLN A 157 -0.56 -23.15 1.33
N LYS A 158 0.17 -22.65 0.32
CA LYS A 158 0.27 -23.34 -0.98
C LYS A 158 0.94 -24.71 -0.84
N TYR A 159 2.18 -24.72 -0.41
CA TYR A 159 3.04 -25.89 -0.58
C TYR A 159 2.83 -26.95 0.49
N VAL A 160 2.41 -26.54 1.69
CA VAL A 160 2.21 -27.46 2.81
C VAL A 160 0.73 -27.83 2.89
N PHE A 161 -0.17 -26.85 3.00
CA PHE A 161 -1.57 -27.18 3.25
C PHE A 161 -2.31 -27.65 2.00
N PHE A 162 -2.17 -26.97 0.86
CA PHE A 162 -2.87 -27.39 -0.37
C PHE A 162 -2.18 -28.56 -1.07
N ASP A 163 -0.88 -28.47 -1.32
CA ASP A 163 -0.19 -29.47 -2.15
C ASP A 163 0.12 -30.77 -1.41
N LEU A 164 0.43 -30.70 -0.11
CA LEU A 164 0.83 -31.87 0.68
C LEU A 164 -0.34 -32.44 1.51
N PHE A 165 -1.11 -31.58 2.18
CA PHE A 165 -2.19 -32.02 3.09
C PHE A 165 -3.59 -31.94 2.51
N ASP A 166 -3.78 -31.36 1.31
CA ASP A 166 -5.09 -31.17 0.66
C ASP A 166 -6.16 -30.54 1.58
N THR A 167 -5.76 -29.55 2.40
CA THR A 167 -6.61 -28.92 3.43
C THR A 167 -6.52 -27.40 3.39
N ILE A 168 -7.58 -26.70 3.82
CA ILE A 168 -7.53 -25.25 4.06
C ILE A 168 -7.15 -25.00 5.53
N PRO A 169 -6.00 -24.33 5.81
CA PRO A 169 -5.59 -24.08 7.17
C PRO A 169 -6.50 -23.04 7.83
N LEU A 170 -7.00 -23.36 9.03
CA LEU A 170 -7.82 -22.47 9.85
C LEU A 170 -9.11 -22.01 9.13
N GLU A 171 -9.83 -22.97 8.53
CA GLU A 171 -11.03 -22.71 7.73
C GLU A 171 -12.07 -21.80 8.41
N SER A 172 -12.26 -21.96 9.72
CA SER A 172 -13.18 -21.15 10.52
C SER A 172 -12.80 -19.66 10.61
N LEU A 173 -11.56 -19.27 10.26
CA LEU A 173 -11.16 -17.87 10.19
C LEU A 173 -11.66 -17.17 8.92
N TYR A 174 -12.06 -17.94 7.89
CA TYR A 174 -12.56 -17.38 6.63
C TYR A 174 -14.08 -17.18 6.61
N SER A 175 -14.76 -17.38 7.74
CA SER A 175 -16.18 -17.12 7.92
C SER A 175 -16.40 -15.72 8.52
N LEU A 176 -16.45 -14.69 7.68
CA LEU A 176 -16.78 -13.32 8.10
C LEU A 176 -17.73 -12.68 7.06
N PRO A 177 -18.86 -12.09 7.49
CA PRO A 177 -19.88 -11.57 6.57
C PRO A 177 -19.36 -10.37 5.77
N GLY A 178 -19.51 -10.38 4.45
CA GLY A 178 -18.99 -9.32 3.58
C GLY A 178 -17.66 -9.64 2.89
N TYR A 179 -17.14 -10.84 3.10
CA TYR A 179 -16.21 -11.48 2.16
C TYR A 179 -16.90 -12.69 1.50
N ALA A 180 -16.35 -13.16 0.39
CA ALA A 180 -16.76 -14.44 -0.17
C ALA A 180 -16.52 -15.54 0.89
N ASN A 181 -17.52 -16.39 1.12
CA ASN A 181 -17.47 -17.39 2.17
C ASN A 181 -16.62 -18.59 1.73
N VAL A 182 -15.32 -18.56 2.03
CA VAL A 182 -14.41 -19.66 1.65
C VAL A 182 -14.75 -20.95 2.37
N SER A 183 -15.30 -20.88 3.60
CA SER A 183 -15.67 -22.08 4.37
C SER A 183 -16.88 -22.83 3.81
N GLU A 184 -17.82 -22.15 3.14
CA GLU A 184 -18.95 -22.83 2.49
C GLU A 184 -18.57 -23.52 1.17
N PHE A 185 -17.46 -23.11 0.55
CA PHE A 185 -16.99 -23.62 -0.74
C PHE A 185 -15.61 -24.28 -0.65
N SER A 186 -15.18 -24.73 0.54
CA SER A 186 -13.83 -25.23 0.80
C SER A 186 -13.47 -26.43 -0.07
N GLU A 187 -14.39 -27.39 -0.23
CA GLU A 187 -14.20 -28.55 -1.11
C GLU A 187 -14.02 -28.14 -2.58
N THR A 188 -14.82 -27.18 -3.07
CA THR A 188 -14.69 -26.67 -4.44
C THR A 188 -13.37 -25.92 -4.62
N PHE A 189 -12.93 -25.20 -3.59
CA PHE A 189 -11.67 -24.47 -3.61
C PHE A 189 -10.46 -25.41 -3.66
N ILE A 190 -10.45 -26.45 -2.82
CA ILE A 190 -9.39 -27.46 -2.78
C ILE A 190 -9.36 -28.28 -4.07
N MET A 191 -10.50 -28.68 -4.61
CA MET A 191 -10.54 -29.51 -5.81
C MET A 191 -10.18 -28.75 -7.09
N TYR A 192 -10.62 -27.48 -7.24
CA TYR A 192 -10.58 -26.80 -8.54
C TYR A 192 -9.74 -25.51 -8.57
N VAL A 193 -9.57 -24.82 -7.44
CA VAL A 193 -8.88 -23.53 -7.42
C VAL A 193 -7.41 -23.69 -7.04
N ARG A 194 -7.11 -24.33 -5.89
CA ARG A 194 -5.74 -24.58 -5.36
C ARG A 194 -4.78 -23.39 -5.40
N ARG A 195 -5.30 -22.16 -5.44
CA ARG A 195 -4.50 -20.92 -5.46
C ARG A 195 -4.35 -20.37 -4.06
N PRO A 196 -3.14 -19.95 -3.65
CA PRO A 196 -2.96 -19.42 -2.32
C PRO A 196 -3.63 -18.06 -2.18
N PHE A 197 -4.14 -17.81 -0.99
CA PHE A 197 -4.73 -16.53 -0.60
C PHE A 197 -4.20 -16.08 0.78
N GLY A 198 -3.36 -16.87 1.43
CA GLY A 198 -2.81 -16.60 2.76
C GLY A 198 -3.93 -16.31 3.77
N LEU A 199 -3.88 -15.11 4.34
CA LEU A 199 -4.86 -14.61 5.32
C LEU A 199 -5.94 -13.73 4.68
N PHE A 200 -6.09 -13.79 3.35
CA PHE A 200 -6.98 -12.92 2.59
C PHE A 200 -8.17 -13.71 2.02
N PRO A 201 -9.29 -13.05 1.71
CA PRO A 201 -10.50 -13.75 1.25
C PRO A 201 -10.38 -14.40 -0.12
N GLU A 202 -9.43 -13.93 -0.94
CA GLU A 202 -9.19 -14.47 -2.26
C GLU A 202 -7.78 -14.10 -2.74
N THR A 203 -7.34 -14.81 -3.77
CA THR A 203 -6.00 -14.63 -4.33
C THR A 203 -5.77 -13.24 -4.94
N SER A 204 -6.78 -12.62 -5.57
CA SER A 204 -6.66 -11.24 -6.09
C SER A 204 -6.46 -10.21 -4.98
N PHE A 205 -7.16 -10.36 -3.86
CA PHE A 205 -7.02 -9.51 -2.69
C PHE A 205 -5.61 -9.63 -2.10
N MET A 206 -5.11 -10.85 -1.95
CA MET A 206 -3.75 -11.12 -1.48
C MET A 206 -2.69 -10.45 -2.35
N VAL A 207 -2.74 -10.69 -3.67
CA VAL A 207 -1.78 -10.10 -4.61
C VAL A 207 -1.83 -8.58 -4.55
N GLY A 208 -3.03 -8.01 -4.50
CA GLY A 208 -3.20 -6.56 -4.38
C GLY A 208 -2.58 -6.00 -3.10
N THR A 209 -2.86 -6.63 -1.96
CA THR A 209 -2.36 -6.20 -0.65
C THR A 209 -0.84 -6.31 -0.57
N LEU A 210 -0.27 -7.48 -0.85
CA LEU A 210 1.17 -7.71 -0.76
C LEU A 210 1.96 -6.81 -1.71
N SER A 211 1.45 -6.56 -2.91
CA SER A 211 2.13 -5.72 -3.89
C SER A 211 2.09 -4.24 -3.51
N LEU A 212 0.98 -3.75 -2.98
CA LEU A 212 0.88 -2.37 -2.48
C LEU A 212 1.71 -2.15 -1.22
N MET A 213 1.77 -3.14 -0.32
CA MET A 213 2.69 -3.14 0.82
C MET A 213 4.16 -3.11 0.37
N ALA A 214 4.52 -3.94 -0.62
CA ALA A 214 5.86 -3.97 -1.19
C ALA A 214 6.24 -2.61 -1.81
N MET A 215 5.33 -1.98 -2.56
CA MET A 215 5.54 -0.62 -3.08
C MET A 215 5.70 0.40 -1.95
N ALA A 216 4.87 0.35 -0.91
CA ALA A 216 5.01 1.22 0.26
C ALA A 216 6.38 1.04 0.94
N LEU A 217 6.85 -0.20 1.13
CA LEU A 217 8.17 -0.49 1.67
C LEU A 217 9.28 0.14 0.81
N VAL A 218 9.24 -0.06 -0.51
CA VAL A 218 10.23 0.53 -1.43
C VAL A 218 10.23 2.06 -1.30
N VAL A 219 9.05 2.69 -1.35
CA VAL A 219 8.89 4.16 -1.27
C VAL A 219 9.42 4.71 0.05
N VAL A 220 9.11 4.07 1.19
CA VAL A 220 9.57 4.51 2.51
C VAL A 220 11.08 4.35 2.68
N VAL A 221 11.64 3.20 2.27
CA VAL A 221 13.10 2.96 2.30
C VAL A 221 13.84 4.05 1.52
N ARG A 222 13.33 4.42 0.35
CA ARG A 222 13.94 5.41 -0.53
C ARG A 222 13.76 6.83 -0.02
N HIS A 223 12.59 7.20 0.50
CA HIS A 223 12.34 8.51 1.08
C HIS A 223 13.30 8.83 2.24
N HIS A 224 13.65 7.81 3.04
CA HIS A 224 14.63 7.94 4.13
C HIS A 224 16.09 7.71 3.69
N GLY A 225 16.38 7.59 2.39
CA GLY A 225 17.74 7.41 1.88
C GLY A 225 18.43 6.11 2.33
N ARG A 226 17.66 5.13 2.82
CA ARG A 226 18.20 3.86 3.33
C ARG A 226 18.42 2.85 2.20
N ARG A 227 19.29 1.87 2.46
CA ARG A 227 19.43 0.67 1.62
C ARG A 227 18.50 -0.41 2.17
N MET A 228 18.00 -1.27 1.28
CA MET A 228 17.26 -2.46 1.69
C MET A 228 18.16 -3.35 2.53
N THR A 229 17.69 -3.72 3.71
CA THR A 229 18.32 -4.71 4.59
C THR A 229 18.07 -6.12 4.04
N PRO A 230 18.83 -7.14 4.48
CA PRO A 230 18.57 -8.53 4.09
C PRO A 230 17.13 -8.96 4.35
N ARG A 231 16.52 -8.51 5.45
CA ARG A 231 15.10 -8.77 5.77
C ARG A 231 14.18 -8.15 4.73
N ASP A 232 14.43 -6.91 4.32
CA ASP A 232 13.60 -6.23 3.30
C ASP A 232 13.69 -6.97 1.96
N VAL A 233 14.90 -7.43 1.58
CA VAL A 233 15.11 -8.22 0.37
C VAL A 233 14.36 -9.56 0.44
N VAL A 234 14.46 -10.29 1.57
CA VAL A 234 13.73 -11.55 1.76
C VAL A 234 12.22 -11.32 1.68
N ALA A 235 11.71 -10.28 2.34
CA ALA A 235 10.30 -9.92 2.29
C ALA A 235 9.83 -9.65 0.85
N MET A 236 10.60 -8.87 0.08
CA MET A 236 10.30 -8.58 -1.33
C MET A 236 10.34 -9.84 -2.20
N THR A 237 11.34 -10.70 -2.02
CA THR A 237 11.44 -11.97 -2.75
C THR A 237 10.25 -12.88 -2.47
N LEU A 238 9.82 -12.99 -1.21
CA LEU A 238 8.65 -13.77 -0.84
C LEU A 238 7.36 -13.19 -1.43
N VAL A 239 7.22 -11.86 -1.54
CA VAL A 239 6.09 -11.24 -2.25
C VAL A 239 6.10 -11.61 -3.72
N LEU A 240 7.24 -11.45 -4.39
CA LEU A 240 7.36 -11.78 -5.82
C LEU A 240 7.04 -13.26 -6.07
N TRP A 241 7.49 -14.15 -5.18
CA TRP A 241 7.16 -15.58 -5.22
C TRP A 241 5.65 -15.79 -5.02
N ALA A 242 5.07 -15.26 -3.94
CA ALA A 242 3.65 -15.39 -3.64
C ALA A 242 2.77 -14.87 -4.80
N VAL A 243 3.15 -13.76 -5.44
CA VAL A 243 2.47 -13.21 -6.61
C VAL A 243 2.62 -14.13 -7.83
N ALA A 244 3.80 -14.71 -8.07
CA ALA A 244 4.02 -15.61 -9.19
C ALA A 244 3.16 -16.88 -9.10
N ILE A 245 3.09 -17.51 -7.92
CA ILE A 245 2.32 -18.76 -7.72
C ILE A 245 0.81 -18.52 -7.51
N SER A 246 0.39 -17.25 -7.45
CA SER A 246 -1.00 -16.89 -7.21
C SER A 246 -1.93 -17.27 -8.37
N GLY A 247 -1.39 -17.34 -9.59
CA GLY A 247 -2.20 -17.46 -10.80
C GLY A 247 -3.14 -16.26 -11.04
N SER A 248 -2.99 -15.15 -10.30
CA SER A 248 -3.78 -13.93 -10.48
C SER A 248 -3.37 -13.22 -11.77
N GLY A 249 -4.33 -12.79 -12.58
CA GLY A 249 -4.02 -12.02 -13.80
C GLY A 249 -3.33 -10.68 -13.52
N ALA A 250 -3.45 -10.13 -12.31
CA ALA A 250 -2.72 -8.94 -11.90
C ALA A 250 -1.20 -9.16 -11.84
N ALA A 251 -0.76 -10.41 -11.63
CA ALA A 251 0.65 -10.78 -11.58
C ALA A 251 1.40 -10.42 -12.87
N VAL A 252 0.72 -10.48 -14.02
CA VAL A 252 1.28 -10.14 -15.35
C VAL A 252 1.91 -8.75 -15.37
N VAL A 253 1.29 -7.79 -14.69
CA VAL A 253 1.77 -6.40 -14.66
C VAL A 253 2.52 -6.10 -13.37
N VAL A 254 1.93 -6.46 -12.23
CA VAL A 254 2.41 -6.02 -10.92
C VAL A 254 3.77 -6.62 -10.57
N LEU A 255 4.04 -7.87 -10.96
CA LEU A 255 5.31 -8.54 -10.70
C LEU A 255 6.48 -7.76 -11.33
N GLY A 256 6.37 -7.42 -12.61
CA GLY A 256 7.39 -6.67 -13.33
C GLY A 256 7.60 -5.26 -12.75
N VAL A 257 6.51 -4.55 -12.43
CA VAL A 257 6.58 -3.17 -11.92
C VAL A 257 7.21 -3.12 -10.52
N VAL A 258 6.83 -4.03 -9.61
CA VAL A 258 7.41 -4.13 -8.26
C VAL A 258 8.90 -4.49 -8.34
N LEU A 259 9.26 -5.40 -9.26
CA LEU A 259 10.64 -5.79 -9.48
C LEU A 259 11.51 -4.65 -10.00
N ILE A 260 11.00 -3.88 -10.97
CA ILE A 260 11.66 -2.66 -11.46
C ILE A 260 11.83 -1.66 -10.32
N ALA A 261 10.79 -1.42 -9.52
CA ALA A 261 10.85 -0.52 -8.37
C ALA A 261 11.92 -0.91 -7.34
N ALA A 262 12.10 -2.21 -7.10
CA ALA A 262 13.11 -2.72 -6.18
C ALA A 262 14.54 -2.63 -6.75
N ILE A 263 14.74 -3.05 -8.01
CA ILE A 263 16.07 -3.26 -8.61
C ILE A 263 16.63 -1.98 -9.24
N ALA A 264 15.81 -1.19 -9.94
CA ALA A 264 16.26 -0.04 -10.74
C ALA A 264 17.19 0.93 -9.99
N PRO A 265 16.93 1.32 -8.72
CA PRO A 265 17.81 2.26 -8.04
C PRO A 265 19.18 1.67 -7.68
N TYR A 266 19.29 0.34 -7.60
CA TYR A 266 20.56 -0.35 -7.41
C TYR A 266 21.30 -0.54 -8.74
N ALA A 267 20.57 -0.94 -9.78
CA ALA A 267 21.07 -1.10 -11.15
C ALA A 267 21.70 0.18 -11.71
N VAL A 268 21.07 1.35 -11.50
CA VAL A 268 21.60 2.65 -11.95
C VAL A 268 22.98 2.96 -11.36
N ARG A 269 23.31 2.42 -10.19
CA ARG A 269 24.61 2.66 -9.52
C ARG A 269 25.65 1.57 -9.79
N ARG A 270 25.26 0.44 -10.38
CA ARG A 270 26.13 -0.73 -10.60
C ARG A 270 25.84 -1.34 -11.96
N ALA A 271 26.74 -1.12 -12.91
CA ALA A 271 26.59 -1.59 -14.29
C ALA A 271 26.31 -3.11 -14.36
N TRP A 272 26.99 -3.94 -13.57
CA TRP A 272 26.74 -5.39 -13.57
C TRP A 272 25.30 -5.75 -13.17
N ALA A 273 24.71 -5.01 -12.23
CA ALA A 273 23.35 -5.26 -11.77
C ALA A 273 22.32 -4.84 -12.82
N ALA A 274 22.60 -3.76 -13.55
CA ALA A 274 21.82 -3.36 -14.71
C ALA A 274 21.91 -4.40 -15.84
N VAL A 275 23.09 -4.99 -16.09
CA VAL A 275 23.31 -5.97 -17.16
C VAL A 275 22.76 -7.35 -16.81
N LEU A 276 22.76 -7.76 -15.53
CA LEU A 276 22.37 -9.11 -15.13
C LEU A 276 20.99 -9.17 -14.44
N LEU A 277 20.77 -8.36 -13.40
CA LEU A 277 19.57 -8.49 -12.56
C LEU A 277 18.32 -7.95 -13.25
N VAL A 278 18.45 -6.88 -14.04
CA VAL A 278 17.30 -6.30 -14.75
C VAL A 278 16.81 -7.24 -15.86
N PRO A 279 17.65 -7.76 -16.77
CA PRO A 279 17.18 -8.71 -17.78
C PRO A 279 16.69 -10.02 -17.19
N LEU A 280 17.39 -10.58 -16.19
CA LEU A 280 16.95 -11.82 -15.53
C LEU A 280 15.59 -11.63 -14.85
N GLY A 281 15.42 -10.51 -14.15
CA GLY A 281 14.17 -10.15 -13.51
C GLY A 281 13.02 -9.97 -14.51
N LEU A 282 13.26 -9.23 -15.59
CA LEU A 282 12.29 -9.03 -16.66
C LEU A 282 11.94 -10.35 -17.35
N ALA A 283 12.92 -11.20 -17.64
CA ALA A 283 12.70 -12.52 -18.22
C ALA A 283 11.83 -13.40 -17.30
N GLY A 284 12.10 -13.39 -15.99
CA GLY A 284 11.27 -14.08 -15.01
C GLY A 284 9.84 -13.54 -14.95
N ALA A 285 9.67 -12.21 -14.97
CA ALA A 285 8.35 -11.58 -14.98
C ALA A 285 7.57 -11.89 -16.28
N VAL A 286 8.25 -11.89 -17.42
CA VAL A 286 7.68 -12.28 -18.72
C VAL A 286 7.32 -13.76 -18.73
N TYR A 287 8.18 -14.63 -18.22
CA TYR A 287 7.90 -16.07 -18.11
C TYR A 287 6.63 -16.32 -17.29
N VAL A 288 6.55 -15.75 -16.08
CA VAL A 288 5.37 -15.88 -15.23
C VAL A 288 4.13 -15.25 -15.89
N GLY A 289 4.29 -14.10 -16.55
CA GLY A 289 3.21 -13.46 -17.29
C GLY A 289 2.67 -14.33 -18.42
N LEU A 290 3.55 -14.96 -19.19
CA LEU A 290 3.20 -15.89 -20.27
C LEU A 290 2.56 -17.16 -19.73
N ASP A 291 3.07 -17.70 -18.64
CA ASP A 291 2.53 -18.88 -17.95
C ASP A 291 1.10 -18.61 -17.46
N VAL A 292 0.89 -17.49 -16.77
CA VAL A 292 -0.45 -17.04 -16.36
C VAL A 292 -1.35 -16.86 -17.59
N LEU A 293 -0.88 -16.20 -18.65
CA LEU A 293 -1.69 -16.02 -19.87
C LEU A 293 -2.02 -17.35 -20.57
N ARG A 294 -1.11 -18.33 -20.53
CA ARG A 294 -1.30 -19.66 -21.10
C ARG A 294 -2.31 -20.47 -20.29
N ASP A 295 -2.13 -20.56 -18.99
CA ASP A 295 -3.10 -21.16 -18.07
C ASP A 295 -4.49 -20.56 -18.27
N ARG A 296 -4.57 -19.24 -18.49
CA ARG A 296 -5.85 -18.54 -18.74
C ARG A 296 -6.41 -18.70 -20.16
N ARG A 297 -5.62 -19.11 -21.14
CA ARG A 297 -6.12 -19.49 -22.48
C ARG A 297 -6.63 -20.92 -22.49
N GLU A 298 -5.95 -21.79 -21.75
CA GLU A 298 -6.27 -23.22 -21.68
C GLU A 298 -7.40 -23.51 -20.67
N SER A 299 -7.58 -22.67 -19.65
CA SER A 299 -8.74 -22.68 -18.75
C SER A 299 -9.80 -21.66 -19.18
N PHE A 300 -11.07 -22.08 -19.28
CA PHE A 300 -12.19 -21.17 -19.56
C PHE A 300 -12.27 -20.11 -18.45
N ASN A 301 -12.06 -18.83 -18.76
CA ASN A 301 -11.73 -17.81 -17.75
C ASN A 301 -12.87 -16.82 -17.48
N TRP A 302 -13.91 -17.29 -16.79
CA TRP A 302 -15.15 -16.57 -16.44
C TRP A 302 -14.88 -15.22 -15.75
N SER A 303 -13.92 -15.20 -14.81
CA SER A 303 -13.66 -14.06 -13.92
C SER A 303 -13.21 -12.76 -14.61
N TRP A 304 -12.43 -12.83 -15.69
CA TRP A 304 -11.96 -11.62 -16.40
C TRP A 304 -13.03 -11.03 -17.31
N ALA A 305 -13.78 -11.89 -17.99
CA ALA A 305 -14.93 -11.46 -18.80
C ALA A 305 -15.98 -10.80 -17.90
N ASP A 306 -16.34 -11.46 -16.80
CA ASP A 306 -17.29 -10.93 -15.80
C ASP A 306 -16.83 -9.57 -15.26
N ARG A 307 -15.54 -9.44 -14.91
CA ARG A 307 -14.96 -8.19 -14.43
C ARG A 307 -14.97 -7.09 -15.48
N GLY A 308 -14.46 -7.38 -16.68
CA GLY A 308 -14.46 -6.44 -17.81
C GLY A 308 -15.86 -5.98 -18.15
N SER A 309 -16.81 -6.90 -18.24
CA SER A 309 -18.22 -6.63 -18.50
C SER A 309 -18.85 -5.77 -17.40
N SER A 310 -18.60 -6.05 -16.12
CA SER A 310 -19.09 -5.20 -15.02
C SER A 310 -18.58 -3.76 -15.12
N ILE A 311 -17.31 -3.56 -15.51
CA ILE A 311 -16.70 -2.23 -15.65
C ILE A 311 -17.27 -1.52 -16.89
N ILE A 312 -17.30 -2.20 -18.04
CA ILE A 312 -17.81 -1.64 -19.30
C ILE A 312 -19.29 -1.26 -19.15
N ALA A 313 -20.11 -2.11 -18.53
CA ALA A 313 -21.51 -1.81 -18.28
C ALA A 313 -21.69 -0.56 -17.40
N SER A 314 -20.85 -0.41 -16.37
CA SER A 314 -20.86 0.77 -15.50
C SER A 314 -20.47 2.05 -16.25
N VAL A 315 -19.48 1.97 -17.14
CA VAL A 315 -19.09 3.09 -18.00
C VAL A 315 -20.22 3.44 -18.98
N ARG A 316 -20.83 2.44 -19.63
CA ARG A 316 -22.00 2.64 -20.50
C ARG A 316 -23.15 3.31 -19.75
N TYR A 317 -23.43 2.86 -18.53
CA TYR A 317 -24.47 3.47 -17.69
C TYR A 317 -24.16 4.94 -17.40
N LEU A 318 -22.93 5.26 -16.98
CA LEU A 318 -22.51 6.64 -16.72
C LEU A 318 -22.70 7.54 -17.95
N PHE A 319 -22.35 7.09 -19.16
CA PHE A 319 -22.54 7.89 -20.36
C PHE A 319 -23.99 7.96 -20.84
N SER A 320 -24.87 7.06 -20.39
CA SER A 320 -26.30 7.05 -20.75
C SER A 320 -27.16 8.00 -19.91
N ASP A 321 -26.72 8.33 -18.68
CA ASP A 321 -27.44 9.21 -17.76
C ASP A 321 -26.55 10.38 -17.33
N PRO A 322 -26.78 11.61 -17.83
CA PRO A 322 -25.99 12.78 -17.48
C PRO A 322 -25.96 13.10 -15.98
N THR A 323 -27.02 12.77 -15.24
CA THR A 323 -27.08 13.00 -13.79
C THR A 323 -26.16 12.01 -13.08
N ALA A 324 -26.22 10.74 -13.45
CA ALA A 324 -25.29 9.72 -12.94
C ALA A 324 -23.85 10.01 -13.36
N PHE A 325 -23.62 10.51 -14.59
CA PHE A 325 -22.30 10.89 -15.07
C PHE A 325 -21.63 11.90 -14.15
N LEU A 326 -22.32 13.00 -13.84
CA LEU A 326 -21.73 14.10 -13.07
C LEU A 326 -21.69 13.81 -11.57
N TRP A 327 -22.80 13.28 -11.03
CA TRP A 327 -23.06 13.24 -9.59
C TRP A 327 -23.10 11.82 -9.00
N GLY A 328 -23.00 10.81 -9.85
CA GLY A 328 -23.00 9.41 -9.45
C GLY A 328 -24.37 8.88 -9.12
N VAL A 329 -24.45 7.57 -8.89
CA VAL A 329 -25.68 6.84 -8.57
C VAL A 329 -26.04 6.87 -7.08
N GLY A 330 -25.15 7.40 -6.23
CA GLY A 330 -25.26 7.37 -4.77
C GLY A 330 -24.55 6.15 -4.15
N ARG A 331 -23.88 6.35 -3.02
CA ARG A 331 -23.08 5.31 -2.35
C ARG A 331 -23.94 4.13 -1.89
N GLY A 332 -23.51 2.92 -2.22
CA GLY A 332 -24.19 1.66 -1.88
C GLY A 332 -25.25 1.23 -2.89
N ARG A 333 -25.43 1.96 -4.00
CA ARG A 333 -26.48 1.70 -5.01
C ARG A 333 -25.97 0.99 -6.25
N SER A 334 -24.65 0.79 -6.42
CA SER A 334 -24.13 0.04 -7.57
C SER A 334 -24.73 -1.36 -7.63
N ASN A 335 -24.73 -2.07 -6.50
CA ASN A 335 -25.28 -3.41 -6.36
C ASN A 335 -26.78 -3.47 -6.75
N GLU A 336 -27.58 -2.50 -6.29
CA GLU A 336 -29.01 -2.41 -6.64
C GLU A 336 -29.23 -2.31 -8.16
N LEU A 337 -28.41 -1.54 -8.88
CA LEU A 337 -28.54 -1.39 -10.33
C LEU A 337 -28.25 -2.70 -11.09
N PHE A 338 -27.31 -3.50 -10.58
CA PHE A 338 -27.04 -4.83 -11.14
C PHE A 338 -28.17 -5.81 -10.83
N LEU A 339 -28.59 -5.91 -9.57
CA LEU A 339 -29.63 -6.86 -9.14
C LEU A 339 -31.01 -6.56 -9.74
N THR A 340 -31.32 -5.29 -10.02
CA THR A 340 -32.58 -4.88 -10.67
C THR A 340 -32.54 -4.95 -12.19
N GLY A 341 -31.42 -5.36 -12.80
CA GLY A 341 -31.26 -5.45 -14.25
C GLY A 341 -31.22 -4.09 -14.97
N ARG A 342 -31.02 -2.99 -14.24
CA ARG A 342 -30.90 -1.64 -14.82
C ARG A 342 -29.54 -1.38 -15.46
N MET A 343 -28.52 -2.14 -15.08
CA MET A 343 -27.19 -2.04 -15.66
C MET A 343 -27.17 -2.56 -17.11
N PRO A 344 -26.61 -1.83 -18.09
CA PRO A 344 -26.69 -2.17 -19.51
C PRO A 344 -25.72 -3.30 -19.87
N LEU A 345 -26.08 -4.53 -19.48
CA LEU A 345 -25.29 -5.73 -19.72
C LEU A 345 -25.44 -6.26 -21.15
N GLY A 346 -26.61 -6.10 -21.79
CA GLY A 346 -26.84 -6.32 -23.24
C GLY A 346 -25.98 -7.37 -23.93
N ASP A 347 -25.12 -6.91 -24.83
CA ASP A 347 -24.16 -7.65 -25.66
C ASP A 347 -22.86 -8.07 -24.93
N LEU A 348 -22.70 -7.72 -23.66
CA LEU A 348 -21.48 -8.02 -22.92
C LEU A 348 -21.42 -9.48 -22.50
N GLN A 349 -20.32 -10.12 -22.84
CA GLN A 349 -20.05 -11.50 -22.45
C GLN A 349 -19.76 -11.56 -20.95
N HIS A 350 -20.69 -12.15 -20.21
CA HIS A 350 -20.55 -12.51 -18.81
C HIS A 350 -21.16 -13.89 -18.63
N TYR A 351 -20.63 -14.63 -17.67
CA TYR A 351 -20.96 -16.02 -17.52
C TYR A 351 -21.58 -16.35 -16.16
N ASN A 352 -21.38 -15.49 -15.17
CA ASN A 352 -22.07 -15.53 -13.90
C ASN A 352 -22.96 -14.29 -13.75
N PRO A 353 -24.07 -14.37 -12.98
CA PRO A 353 -24.80 -13.18 -12.56
C PRO A 353 -23.82 -12.19 -11.92
N LEU A 354 -23.79 -10.96 -12.42
CA LEU A 354 -22.95 -9.90 -11.89
C LEU A 354 -23.73 -9.16 -10.81
N PRO A 355 -23.39 -9.30 -9.52
CA PRO A 355 -24.12 -8.63 -8.45
C PRO A 355 -23.64 -7.20 -8.22
N ASP A 356 -22.48 -6.82 -8.76
CA ASP A 356 -21.84 -5.53 -8.51
C ASP A 356 -20.69 -5.27 -9.51
N ILE A 357 -20.07 -4.10 -9.40
CA ILE A 357 -18.84 -3.74 -10.12
C ILE A 357 -17.65 -4.43 -9.46
N TYR A 358 -16.86 -5.12 -10.28
CA TYR A 358 -15.60 -5.74 -9.85
C TYR A 358 -14.38 -4.81 -9.98
N SER A 359 -14.54 -3.57 -9.52
CA SER A 359 -13.51 -2.53 -9.54
C SER A 359 -13.78 -1.49 -8.45
N VAL A 360 -12.82 -1.26 -7.55
CA VAL A 360 -12.94 -0.19 -6.54
C VAL A 360 -13.02 1.17 -7.23
N ILE A 361 -12.12 1.46 -8.19
CA ILE A 361 -12.13 2.74 -8.93
C ILE A 361 -13.45 2.90 -9.70
N GLY A 362 -13.88 1.86 -10.41
CA GLY A 362 -15.14 1.88 -11.15
C GLY A 362 -16.33 2.15 -10.25
N ARG A 363 -16.38 1.53 -9.06
CA ARG A 363 -17.43 1.75 -8.07
C ARG A 363 -17.42 3.17 -7.52
N VAL A 364 -16.25 3.69 -7.13
CA VAL A 364 -16.10 5.07 -6.64
C VAL A 364 -16.64 6.08 -7.66
N VAL A 365 -16.26 5.91 -8.93
CA VAL A 365 -16.72 6.79 -10.02
C VAL A 365 -18.20 6.62 -10.31
N LEU A 366 -18.72 5.38 -10.35
CA LEU A 366 -20.15 5.16 -10.57
C LEU A 366 -20.99 5.77 -9.44
N GLU A 367 -20.60 5.56 -8.19
CA GLU A 367 -21.40 5.93 -7.03
C GLU A 367 -21.28 7.42 -6.66
N SER A 368 -20.13 8.04 -6.93
CA SER A 368 -19.87 9.45 -6.58
C SER A 368 -19.83 10.38 -7.79
N GLY A 369 -19.91 9.84 -9.01
CA GLY A 369 -19.88 10.59 -10.26
C GLY A 369 -18.47 11.01 -10.66
N MET A 370 -18.36 11.58 -11.85
CA MET A 370 -17.09 12.11 -12.36
C MET A 370 -16.61 13.30 -11.53
N LEU A 371 -17.49 14.18 -11.04
CA LEU A 371 -17.03 15.37 -10.33
C LEU A 371 -16.36 15.04 -9.00
N PHE A 372 -16.97 14.21 -8.16
CA PHE A 372 -16.42 13.87 -6.85
C PHE A 372 -15.58 12.60 -6.88
N GLY A 373 -16.04 11.56 -7.59
CA GLY A 373 -15.35 10.29 -7.71
C GLY A 373 -14.03 10.41 -8.47
N LEU A 374 -14.04 10.95 -9.69
CA LEU A 374 -12.80 11.11 -10.47
C LEU A 374 -11.83 12.09 -9.78
N ALA A 375 -12.32 13.18 -9.19
CA ALA A 375 -11.48 14.10 -8.43
C ALA A 375 -10.76 13.40 -7.26
N LEU A 376 -11.46 12.53 -6.52
CA LEU A 376 -10.84 11.72 -5.48
C LEU A 376 -9.77 10.78 -6.06
N ILE A 377 -10.06 10.10 -7.16
CA ILE A 377 -9.11 9.20 -7.82
C ILE A 377 -7.86 9.96 -8.30
N ILE A 378 -8.04 11.14 -8.89
CA ILE A 378 -6.93 12.02 -9.30
C ILE A 378 -6.12 12.47 -8.08
N PHE A 379 -6.79 12.87 -6.99
CA PHE A 379 -6.11 13.26 -5.76
C PHE A 379 -5.23 12.12 -5.21
N LEU A 380 -5.77 10.90 -5.11
CA LEU A 380 -5.01 9.74 -4.67
C LEU A 380 -3.88 9.39 -5.64
N ALA A 381 -4.13 9.49 -6.95
CA ALA A 381 -3.13 9.27 -7.99
C ALA A 381 -1.97 10.25 -7.88
N VAL A 382 -2.24 11.54 -7.63
CA VAL A 382 -1.22 12.57 -7.42
C VAL A 382 -0.38 12.26 -6.18
N LEU A 383 -1.00 11.82 -5.08
CA LEU A 383 -0.25 11.40 -3.89
C LEU A 383 0.70 10.24 -4.20
N CYS A 384 0.21 9.21 -4.88
CA CYS A 384 1.01 8.06 -5.31
C CYS A 384 2.16 8.47 -6.27
N LEU A 385 1.87 9.33 -7.26
CA LEU A 385 2.85 9.81 -8.24
C LEU A 385 3.92 10.68 -7.60
N ARG A 386 3.56 11.50 -6.61
CA ARG A 386 4.55 12.24 -5.83
C ARG A 386 5.39 11.28 -4.99
N SER A 387 4.83 10.17 -4.49
CA SER A 387 5.56 9.15 -3.70
C SER A 387 6.37 9.79 -2.58
N GLY A 388 5.72 10.68 -1.84
CA GLY A 388 6.43 11.66 -1.05
C GLY A 388 6.94 12.78 -1.95
N GLY A 389 7.92 12.60 -2.85
CA GLY A 389 8.53 13.69 -3.67
C GLY A 389 10.05 13.96 -3.48
N ARG A 390 10.70 13.25 -2.56
CA ARG A 390 12.15 13.01 -2.43
C ARG A 390 12.56 11.82 -3.30
N ASN A 391 11.56 11.07 -3.73
CA ASN A 391 11.69 9.93 -4.60
C ASN A 391 11.62 10.40 -6.06
N PRO A 392 12.32 9.71 -6.97
CA PRO A 392 12.26 10.03 -8.37
C PRO A 392 10.86 9.73 -8.94
N LEU A 393 10.42 10.53 -9.92
CA LEU A 393 9.09 10.42 -10.54
C LEU A 393 8.77 9.02 -11.08
N TRP A 394 9.78 8.31 -11.61
CA TRP A 394 9.59 6.96 -12.12
C TRP A 394 9.14 5.97 -11.03
N LEU A 395 9.57 6.15 -9.77
CA LEU A 395 9.11 5.33 -8.66
C LEU A 395 7.65 5.64 -8.33
N GLY A 396 7.26 6.92 -8.42
CA GLY A 396 5.87 7.34 -8.34
C GLY A 396 4.99 6.73 -9.42
N ALA A 397 5.48 6.68 -10.66
CA ALA A 397 4.80 6.02 -11.76
C ALA A 397 4.62 4.51 -11.49
N CYS A 398 5.65 3.82 -10.97
CA CYS A 398 5.53 2.42 -10.56
C CYS A 398 4.45 2.23 -9.50
N THR A 399 4.44 3.06 -8.44
CA THR A 399 3.43 3.02 -7.37
C THR A 399 2.03 3.22 -7.94
N LEU A 400 1.88 4.19 -8.84
CA LEU A 400 0.62 4.51 -9.49
C LEU A 400 0.11 3.37 -10.38
N VAL A 401 0.99 2.74 -11.18
CA VAL A 401 0.62 1.59 -12.02
C VAL A 401 0.16 0.41 -11.18
N VAL A 402 0.91 0.06 -10.12
CA VAL A 402 0.48 -1.03 -9.21
C VAL A 402 -0.87 -0.70 -8.58
N TRP A 403 -1.06 0.54 -8.13
CA TRP A 403 -2.32 0.98 -7.56
C TRP A 403 -3.49 0.90 -8.55
N PHE A 404 -3.34 1.38 -9.79
CA PHE A 404 -4.38 1.29 -10.81
C PHE A 404 -4.72 -0.16 -11.18
N VAL A 405 -3.72 -1.02 -11.35
CA VAL A 405 -3.96 -2.44 -11.65
C VAL A 405 -4.73 -3.09 -10.50
N VAL A 406 -4.33 -2.81 -9.26
CA VAL A 406 -4.98 -3.40 -8.09
C VAL A 406 -6.39 -2.86 -7.89
N ALA A 407 -6.54 -1.56 -7.67
CA ALA A 407 -7.81 -0.91 -7.35
C ALA A 407 -8.78 -0.84 -8.54
N GLY A 408 -8.26 -0.76 -9.76
CA GLY A 408 -9.06 -0.66 -10.98
C GLY A 408 -9.40 -2.01 -11.61
N GLY A 409 -8.43 -2.92 -11.70
CA GLY A 409 -8.56 -4.16 -12.46
C GLY A 409 -8.54 -5.45 -11.65
N THR A 410 -8.19 -5.42 -10.35
CA THR A 410 -7.90 -6.63 -9.59
C THR A 410 -8.88 -6.91 -8.45
N THR A 411 -9.30 -5.87 -7.72
CA THR A 411 -10.11 -6.01 -6.51
C THR A 411 -11.39 -5.19 -6.59
N SER A 412 -12.44 -5.70 -5.96
CA SER A 412 -13.72 -5.02 -5.72
C SER A 412 -13.94 -4.71 -4.24
N TYR A 413 -12.96 -5.02 -3.40
CA TYR A 413 -13.06 -4.85 -1.95
C TYR A 413 -12.59 -3.45 -1.57
N ASP A 414 -13.55 -2.53 -1.41
CA ASP A 414 -13.30 -1.20 -0.85
C ASP A 414 -12.65 -1.29 0.55
N SER A 415 -12.90 -2.38 1.28
CA SER A 415 -12.33 -2.66 2.60
C SER A 415 -10.84 -3.04 2.59
N ALA A 416 -10.24 -3.24 1.41
CA ALA A 416 -8.81 -3.56 1.30
C ALA A 416 -7.96 -2.36 1.72
N PHE A 417 -7.37 -2.45 2.93
CA PHE A 417 -6.62 -1.36 3.57
C PHE A 417 -5.65 -0.67 2.61
N TRP A 418 -4.86 -1.45 1.88
CA TRP A 418 -3.74 -0.94 1.07
C TRP A 418 -4.16 -0.25 -0.23
N VAL A 419 -5.40 -0.47 -0.71
CA VAL A 419 -5.98 0.33 -1.81
C VAL A 419 -5.99 1.81 -1.43
N TRP A 420 -6.22 2.13 -0.16
CA TRP A 420 -6.25 3.50 0.34
C TRP A 420 -4.93 3.88 1.03
N GLY A 421 -4.35 2.93 1.77
CA GLY A 421 -3.20 3.13 2.64
C GLY A 421 -1.93 3.54 1.90
N VAL A 422 -1.71 3.11 0.66
CA VAL A 422 -0.50 3.49 -0.10
C VAL A 422 -0.42 4.99 -0.37
N ALA A 423 -1.56 5.62 -0.71
CA ALA A 423 -1.65 7.07 -0.89
C ALA A 423 -1.44 7.79 0.46
N GLY A 424 -1.97 7.19 1.54
CA GLY A 424 -1.73 7.64 2.90
C GLY A 424 -0.26 7.64 3.31
N VAL A 425 0.48 6.55 3.02
CA VAL A 425 1.94 6.51 3.23
C VAL A 425 2.63 7.64 2.49
N CYS A 426 2.28 7.87 1.22
CA CYS A 426 2.85 8.95 0.42
C CYS A 426 2.57 10.34 1.02
N LEU A 427 1.36 10.57 1.52
CA LEU A 427 0.99 11.80 2.23
C LEU A 427 1.79 11.96 3.53
N GLY A 428 1.89 10.91 4.35
CA GLY A 428 2.66 10.95 5.60
C GLY A 428 4.14 11.26 5.34
N LEU A 429 4.73 10.70 4.28
CA LEU A 429 6.09 11.01 3.87
C LEU A 429 6.25 12.46 3.38
N GLU A 430 5.27 13.00 2.65
CA GLU A 430 5.29 14.40 2.24
C GLU A 430 5.25 15.33 3.46
N LEU A 431 4.33 15.09 4.39
CA LEU A 431 4.20 15.89 5.61
C LEU A 431 5.39 15.78 6.57
N SER A 432 6.18 14.71 6.46
CA SER A 432 7.42 14.55 7.25
C SER A 432 8.57 15.45 6.77
N ARG A 433 8.42 16.19 5.67
CA ARG A 433 9.51 16.97 5.04
C ARG A 433 9.77 18.30 5.65
N ASP A 434 8.70 19.05 5.90
CA ASP A 434 8.73 20.47 6.27
C ASP A 434 9.41 20.71 7.63
N ARG A 435 9.95 19.66 8.25
CA ARG A 435 10.51 19.65 9.60
C ARG A 435 11.85 18.96 9.73
N VAL A 436 12.40 18.39 8.64
CA VAL A 436 13.82 18.02 8.63
C VAL A 436 14.57 19.30 8.29
N PRO A 437 15.30 19.94 9.24
CA PRO A 437 16.11 21.08 8.88
C PRO A 437 17.10 20.62 7.81
N GLU A 438 17.26 21.44 6.77
CA GLU A 438 18.34 21.27 5.80
C GLU A 438 19.69 21.44 6.53
N GLU A 439 20.18 20.39 7.17
CA GLU A 439 21.60 20.23 7.46
C GLU A 439 22.34 19.93 6.16
N SER A 440 22.30 20.88 5.23
CA SER A 440 23.27 21.04 4.14
C SER A 440 23.14 22.40 3.48
N GLY A 441 22.97 23.45 4.30
CA GLY A 441 23.57 24.75 3.99
C GLY A 441 25.09 24.66 4.08
N SER A 442 25.71 23.85 3.21
CA SER A 442 27.13 24.01 2.91
C SER A 442 27.25 25.41 2.31
N PRO A 443 28.03 26.34 2.90
CA PRO A 443 28.37 27.54 2.15
C PRO A 443 29.09 27.03 0.91
N VAL A 444 28.51 27.30 -0.26
CA VAL A 444 29.21 27.15 -1.52
C VAL A 444 30.49 27.95 -1.38
N ALA A 445 31.59 27.26 -1.10
CA ALA A 445 32.93 27.78 -1.23
C ALA A 445 33.12 28.03 -2.72
N THR A 446 32.59 29.17 -3.17
CA THR A 446 32.98 29.79 -4.41
C THR A 446 34.48 30.01 -4.27
N GLY A 447 35.26 29.19 -4.97
CA GLY A 447 36.69 29.34 -5.10
C GLY A 447 36.98 30.68 -5.74
N ARG A 448 37.09 31.73 -4.91
CA ARG A 448 37.87 32.92 -5.20
C ARG A 448 39.14 32.80 -4.37
N PRO A 449 40.33 32.70 -4.98
CA PRO A 449 41.55 32.86 -4.24
C PRO A 449 41.55 34.25 -3.59
N ALA A 450 41.85 34.30 -2.29
CA ALA A 450 42.07 35.55 -1.57
C ALA A 450 43.17 36.34 -2.30
N PRO A 451 43.03 37.66 -2.49
CA PRO A 451 44.10 38.46 -3.05
C PRO A 451 45.28 38.44 -2.07
N LEU A 452 46.43 38.02 -2.59
CA LEU A 452 47.75 38.18 -1.97
C LEU A 452 47.92 39.64 -1.55
N THR A 453 47.82 39.93 -0.26
CA THR A 453 48.30 41.19 0.28
C THR A 453 49.83 41.18 0.22
N ALA A 454 50.33 42.04 -0.66
CA ALA A 454 51.73 42.30 -0.89
C ALA A 454 52.45 42.74 0.40
N HIS A 455 53.70 42.31 0.50
CA HIS A 455 54.74 42.86 1.36
C HIS A 455 54.71 44.39 1.41
N GLN A 456 54.75 44.96 2.61
CA GLN A 456 55.38 46.27 2.84
C GLN A 456 56.75 46.04 3.51
N PRO A 457 57.81 46.74 3.06
CA PRO A 457 59.12 46.65 3.68
C PRO A 457 59.18 47.52 4.93
N THR A 458 60.01 47.07 5.87
CA THR A 458 60.39 47.74 7.10
C THR A 458 61.01 49.12 6.88
N ARG A 459 60.73 50.02 7.82
CA ARG A 459 61.76 50.88 8.43
C ARG A 459 61.68 50.75 9.94
#